data_AF-A0A6A8Q4G8-F1
#
_entry.id   AF-A0A6A8Q4G8-F1
#
_cell.length_a   1.000
_cell.length_b   1.000
_cell.length_c   1.000
_cell.angle_alpha   90.00
_cell.angle_beta   90.00
_cell.angle_gamma   90.00
#
_symmetry.space_group_name_H-M   'P 1'
#
loop_
_entity.id
_entity.type
_entity.pdbx_description
1 polymer ?
#
loop_
_entity_poly.entity_id
_entity_poly.type
_entity_poly.pdbx_seq_one_letter_code
_entity_poly.pdbx_strand_id
1 'polypeptide(L)'
;MDQIGERVKHITNDLKQYLEKRFELFILSASDRIAFLVGRYIQKMAGYSVLFIGLVFALLALALYLGDLLESQPLGYLIVSAPMVLIGIVLVFSKPSAIASRIQQQLTAEVLEGLKEKDRKARQLSLTEENKTEPLSNG
;
A
#
# COMPACT_ATOMS: atom_id res chain seq x y z
N MET A 1 36.45 22.01 18.15
CA MET A 1 35.14 21.43 18.51
C MET A 1 34.79 20.32 17.51
N ASP A 2 35.73 19.39 17.22
CA ASP A 2 35.69 18.67 15.92
C ASP A 2 35.59 17.14 16.03
N GLN A 3 35.57 16.58 17.23
CA GLN A 3 35.61 15.11 17.42
C GLN A 3 34.25 14.40 17.28
N ILE A 4 33.14 15.14 17.19
CA ILE A 4 31.79 14.57 17.06
C ILE A 4 31.43 14.40 15.58
N GLY A 5 31.77 15.38 14.74
CA GLY A 5 31.51 15.31 13.29
C GLY A 5 32.25 14.15 12.61
N GLU A 6 33.48 13.86 13.04
CA GLU A 6 34.30 12.79 12.46
C GLU A 6 33.79 11.39 12.84
N ARG A 7 33.28 11.23 14.07
CA ARG A 7 32.63 9.98 14.53
C ARG A 7 31.32 9.71 13.81
N VAL A 8 30.47 10.74 13.64
CA VAL A 8 29.22 10.60 12.88
C VAL A 8 29.50 10.21 11.43
N LYS A 9 30.58 10.74 10.83
CA LYS A 9 30.98 10.42 9.46
C LYS A 9 31.41 8.95 9.31
N HIS A 10 32.17 8.42 10.28
CA HIS A 10 32.55 7.01 10.30
C HIS A 10 31.35 6.08 10.49
N ILE A 11 30.45 6.39 11.43
CA ILE A 11 29.23 5.60 11.66
C ILE A 11 28.32 5.60 10.41
N THR A 12 28.21 6.74 9.73
CA THR A 12 27.40 6.85 8.50
C THR A 12 28.02 6.05 7.35
N ASN A 13 29.35 6.04 7.24
CA ASN A 13 30.06 5.31 6.20
C ASN A 13 30.00 3.79 6.39
N ASP A 14 30.13 3.31 7.62
CA ASP A 14 30.02 1.89 7.95
C ASP A 14 28.59 1.38 7.77
N LEU A 15 27.60 2.20 8.14
CA LEU A 15 26.19 1.88 7.94
C LEU A 15 25.84 1.81 6.45
N LYS A 16 26.38 2.73 5.64
CA LYS A 16 26.24 2.74 4.17
C LYS A 16 26.77 1.45 3.54
N GLN A 17 27.95 0.99 3.98
CA GLN A 17 28.54 -0.27 3.51
C GLN A 17 27.72 -1.51 3.91
N TYR A 18 27.09 -1.49 5.09
CA TYR A 18 26.21 -2.56 5.55
C TYR A 18 24.86 -2.60 4.82
N LEU A 19 24.32 -1.43 4.49
CA LEU A 19 23.11 -1.28 3.69
C LEU A 19 23.35 -1.78 2.27
N GLU A 20 24.48 -1.46 1.67
CA GLU A 20 24.84 -1.85 0.29
C GLU A 20 24.80 -3.38 0.11
N LYS A 21 25.40 -4.15 1.04
CA LYS A 21 25.35 -5.62 1.01
C LYS A 21 23.96 -6.22 1.26
N ARG A 22 23.14 -5.59 2.10
CA ARG A 22 21.77 -6.07 2.38
C ARG A 22 20.79 -5.70 1.27
N PHE A 23 21.02 -4.57 0.60
CA PHE A 23 20.24 -4.13 -0.56
C PHE A 23 20.43 -5.04 -1.75
N GLU A 24 21.64 -5.57 -1.98
CA GLU A 24 21.89 -6.49 -3.10
C GLU A 24 21.07 -7.79 -2.98
N LEU A 25 21.03 -8.37 -1.77
CA LEU A 25 20.19 -9.54 -1.48
C LEU A 25 18.69 -9.20 -1.48
N PHE A 26 18.32 -8.01 -1.01
CA PHE A 26 16.93 -7.55 -1.01
C PHE A 26 16.41 -7.26 -2.43
N ILE A 27 17.22 -6.64 -3.30
CA ILE A 27 16.87 -6.37 -4.69
C ILE A 27 16.71 -7.66 -5.49
N LEU A 28 17.56 -8.66 -5.25
CA LEU A 28 17.45 -9.94 -5.96
C LEU A 28 16.20 -10.71 -5.54
N SER A 29 15.94 -10.83 -4.23
CA SER A 29 14.76 -11.52 -3.70
C SER A 29 13.45 -10.74 -3.89
N ALA A 30 13.49 -9.41 -3.90
CA ALA A 30 12.38 -8.56 -4.28
C ALA A 30 12.08 -8.69 -5.78
N SER A 31 13.11 -8.79 -6.64
CA SER A 31 12.91 -8.94 -8.09
C SER A 31 12.16 -10.21 -8.43
N ASP A 32 12.52 -11.35 -7.84
CA ASP A 32 11.81 -12.62 -8.08
C ASP A 32 10.36 -12.56 -7.59
N ARG A 33 10.11 -12.01 -6.40
CA ARG A 33 8.75 -11.87 -5.86
C ARG A 33 7.91 -10.88 -6.66
N ILE A 34 8.48 -9.74 -7.05
CA ILE A 34 7.82 -8.72 -7.87
C ILE A 34 7.54 -9.30 -9.25
N ALA A 35 8.48 -10.01 -9.87
CA ALA A 35 8.30 -10.64 -11.17
C ALA A 35 7.16 -11.67 -11.14
N PHE A 36 7.10 -12.52 -10.10
CA PHE A 36 6.01 -13.47 -9.94
C PHE A 36 4.65 -12.80 -9.70
N LEU A 37 4.64 -11.73 -8.90
CA LEU A 37 3.43 -10.97 -8.61
C LEU A 37 2.93 -10.26 -9.87
N VAL A 38 3.81 -9.57 -10.59
CA VAL A 38 3.54 -8.88 -11.85
C VAL A 38 3.08 -9.87 -12.91
N GLY A 39 3.75 -11.02 -13.06
CA GLY A 39 3.33 -12.07 -14.00
C GLY A 39 1.92 -12.59 -13.71
N ARG A 40 1.60 -12.85 -12.44
CA ARG A 40 0.25 -13.25 -12.01
C ARG A 40 -0.79 -12.16 -12.23
N TYR A 41 -0.43 -10.89 -12.00
CA TYR A 41 -1.31 -9.75 -12.26
C TYR A 41 -1.57 -9.56 -13.74
N ILE A 42 -0.55 -9.66 -14.60
CA ILE A 42 -0.68 -9.56 -16.06
C ILE A 42 -1.61 -10.64 -16.59
N GLN A 43 -1.44 -11.89 -16.16
CA GLN A 43 -2.30 -13.00 -16.58
C GLN A 43 -3.77 -12.76 -16.18
N LYS A 44 -4.02 -12.29 -14.96
CA LYS A 44 -5.36 -11.94 -14.50
C LYS A 44 -5.92 -10.72 -15.25
N MET A 45 -5.11 -9.70 -15.47
CA MET A 45 -5.48 -8.49 -16.20
C MET A 45 -5.89 -8.82 -17.64
N ALA A 46 -5.17 -9.72 -18.32
CA ALA A 46 -5.55 -10.15 -19.67
C ALA A 46 -6.96 -10.76 -19.70
N GLY A 47 -7.28 -11.65 -18.75
CA GLY A 47 -8.62 -12.23 -18.63
C GLY A 47 -9.70 -11.17 -18.34
N TYR A 48 -9.43 -10.26 -17.39
CA TYR A 48 -10.35 -9.16 -17.08
C TYR A 48 -10.52 -8.20 -18.25
N SER A 49 -9.50 -7.95 -19.06
CA SER A 49 -9.59 -7.09 -20.25
C SER A 49 -10.53 -7.69 -21.29
N VAL A 50 -10.42 -8.99 -21.57
CA VAL A 50 -11.33 -9.67 -22.51
C VAL A 50 -12.77 -9.63 -21.99
N LEU A 51 -12.96 -9.93 -20.69
CA LEU A 51 -14.27 -9.87 -20.07
C LEU A 51 -14.85 -8.44 -20.10
N PHE A 52 -14.04 -7.43 -19.84
CA PHE A 52 -14.42 -6.02 -19.85
C PHE A 52 -14.87 -5.59 -21.25
N ILE A 53 -14.11 -5.96 -22.29
CA ILE A 53 -14.49 -5.71 -23.68
C ILE A 53 -15.83 -6.38 -23.98
N GLY A 54 -15.99 -7.66 -23.64
CA GLY A 54 -17.25 -8.39 -23.84
C GLY A 54 -18.43 -7.74 -23.12
N LEU A 55 -18.21 -7.24 -21.90
CA LEU A 55 -19.22 -6.52 -21.13
C LEU A 55 -19.63 -5.20 -21.80
N VAL A 56 -18.67 -4.43 -22.32
CA VAL A 56 -18.96 -3.21 -23.09
C VAL A 56 -19.81 -3.55 -24.31
N PHE A 57 -19.45 -4.58 -25.07
CA PHE A 57 -20.26 -5.04 -26.21
C PHE A 57 -21.66 -5.49 -25.79
N ALA A 58 -21.79 -6.20 -24.66
CA ALA A 58 -23.09 -6.61 -24.14
C ALA A 58 -23.97 -5.41 -23.76
N LEU A 59 -23.39 -4.37 -23.15
CA LEU A 59 -24.10 -3.12 -22.85
C LEU A 59 -24.51 -2.36 -24.11
N LEU A 60 -23.65 -2.32 -25.13
CA LEU A 60 -24.00 -1.73 -26.43
C LEU A 60 -25.15 -2.49 -27.10
N ALA A 61 -25.09 -3.83 -27.09
CA ALA A 61 -26.18 -4.66 -27.60
C ALA A 61 -27.49 -4.43 -26.84
N LEU A 62 -27.42 -4.31 -25.51
CA LEU A 62 -28.57 -3.97 -24.68
C LEU A 62 -29.12 -2.58 -25.00
N ALA A 63 -28.25 -1.59 -25.24
CA ALA A 63 -28.65 -0.24 -25.61
C ALA A 63 -29.34 -0.20 -26.97
N LEU A 64 -28.85 -0.98 -27.95
CA LEU A 64 -29.50 -1.14 -29.24
C LEU A 64 -30.86 -1.82 -29.10
N TYR A 65 -30.93 -2.91 -28.33
CA TYR A 65 -32.18 -3.63 -28.08
C TYR A 65 -33.24 -2.74 -27.39
N LEU A 66 -32.84 -1.98 -26.36
CA LEU A 66 -33.72 -0.99 -25.73
C LEU A 66 -34.08 0.15 -26.68
N GLY A 67 -33.15 0.56 -27.55
CA GLY A 67 -33.36 1.60 -28.55
C GLY A 67 -34.42 1.21 -29.58
N ASP A 68 -34.38 -0.04 -30.05
CA ASP A 68 -35.40 -0.59 -30.96
C ASP A 68 -36.76 -0.72 -30.27
N LEU A 69 -36.78 -1.12 -29.00
CA LEU A 69 -38.02 -1.23 -28.22
C LEU A 69 -38.68 0.13 -27.92
N LEU A 70 -37.88 1.19 -27.77
CA LEU A 70 -38.34 2.56 -27.54
C LEU A 70 -38.57 3.35 -28.84
N GLU A 71 -38.44 2.72 -30.01
CA GLU A 71 -38.47 3.35 -31.34
C GLU A 71 -37.47 4.52 -31.48
N SER A 72 -36.44 4.55 -30.62
CA SER A 72 -35.48 5.64 -30.54
C SER A 72 -34.14 5.16 -29.99
N GLN A 73 -33.18 5.03 -30.91
CA GLN A 73 -31.78 4.69 -30.62
C GLN A 73 -31.13 5.56 -29.52
N PRO A 74 -31.22 6.91 -29.52
CA PRO A 74 -30.56 7.72 -28.50
C PRO A 74 -31.13 7.50 -27.08
N LEU A 75 -32.41 7.15 -26.96
CA LEU A 75 -33.04 6.84 -25.67
C LEU A 75 -32.51 5.52 -25.08
N GLY A 76 -32.26 4.51 -25.92
CA GLY A 76 -31.67 3.23 -25.50
C GLY A 76 -30.28 3.41 -24.89
N TYR A 77 -29.41 4.21 -25.52
CA TYR A 77 -28.10 4.55 -24.98
C TYR A 77 -28.17 5.38 -23.70
N LEU A 78 -29.11 6.33 -23.59
CA LEU A 78 -29.27 7.17 -22.40
C LEU A 78 -29.65 6.33 -21.17
N ILE A 79 -30.57 5.38 -21.33
CA ILE A 79 -31.03 4.51 -20.24
C ILE A 79 -29.90 3.59 -19.76
N VAL A 80 -29.15 2.98 -20.68
CA VAL A 80 -28.06 2.07 -20.31
C VAL A 80 -26.85 2.83 -19.75
N SER A 81 -26.56 4.03 -20.24
CA SER A 81 -25.46 4.85 -19.74
C SER A 81 -25.78 5.57 -18.43
N ALA A 82 -27.04 5.86 -18.12
CA ALA A 82 -27.45 6.54 -16.88
C ALA A 82 -26.87 5.91 -15.59
N PRO A 83 -26.98 4.59 -15.33
CA PRO A 83 -26.38 3.98 -14.16
C PRO A 83 -24.85 4.03 -14.18
N MET A 84 -24.22 3.90 -15.37
CA MET A 84 -22.77 4.01 -15.54
C MET A 84 -22.26 5.41 -15.19
N VAL A 85 -22.96 6.44 -15.67
CA VAL A 85 -22.68 7.84 -15.37
C VAL A 85 -22.95 8.13 -13.89
N LEU A 86 -24.02 7.59 -13.31
CA LEU A 86 -24.30 7.73 -11.89
C LEU A 86 -23.16 7.15 -11.03
N ILE A 87 -22.69 5.95 -11.35
CA ILE A 87 -21.53 5.34 -10.68
C ILE A 87 -20.28 6.19 -10.88
N GLY A 88 -20.04 6.69 -12.10
CA GLY A 88 -18.91 7.57 -12.40
C GLY A 88 -18.95 8.87 -11.59
N ILE A 89 -20.12 9.50 -11.49
CA ILE A 89 -20.36 10.68 -10.65
C ILE A 89 -20.11 10.33 -9.19
N VAL A 90 -20.71 9.26 -8.67
CA VAL A 90 -20.50 8.82 -7.28
C VAL A 90 -19.02 8.58 -7.01
N LEU A 91 -18.27 7.99 -7.95
CA LEU A 91 -16.84 7.72 -7.79
C LEU A 91 -15.99 8.99 -7.83
N VAL A 92 -16.30 9.94 -8.72
CA VAL A 92 -15.59 11.22 -8.83
C VAL A 92 -15.88 12.12 -7.62
N PHE A 93 -17.13 12.14 -7.15
CA PHE A 93 -17.55 12.93 -5.99
C PHE A 93 -17.23 12.24 -4.66
N SER A 94 -17.09 10.91 -4.63
CA SER A 94 -16.51 10.18 -3.50
C SER A 94 -15.05 10.56 -3.42
N LYS A 95 -14.77 11.65 -2.69
CA LYS A 95 -13.43 12.20 -2.55
C LYS A 95 -12.46 11.06 -2.22
N PRO A 96 -11.40 10.85 -3.02
CA PRO A 96 -10.35 9.89 -2.69
C PRO A 96 -9.69 10.18 -1.33
N SER A 97 -9.87 11.40 -0.79
CA SER A 97 -9.43 11.78 0.55
C SER A 97 -10.08 10.94 1.67
N ALA A 98 -11.31 10.45 1.50
CA ALA A 98 -11.96 9.64 2.54
C ALA A 98 -11.29 8.26 2.68
N ILE A 99 -10.86 7.67 1.56
CA ILE A 99 -10.15 6.38 1.55
C ILE A 99 -8.69 6.59 1.90
N ALA A 100 -8.03 7.60 1.31
CA ALA A 100 -6.63 7.90 1.58
C ALA A 100 -6.37 8.31 3.04
N SER A 101 -7.27 9.10 3.65
CA SER A 101 -7.13 9.49 5.06
C SER A 101 -7.28 8.31 6.02
N ARG A 102 -8.18 7.35 5.73
CA ARG A 102 -8.30 6.12 6.54
C ARG A 102 -7.05 5.26 6.47
N ILE A 103 -6.48 5.10 5.27
CA ILE A 103 -5.24 4.33 5.08
C ILE A 103 -4.07 5.03 5.80
N GLN A 104 -3.96 6.35 5.69
CA GLN A 104 -2.94 7.12 6.39
C GLN A 104 -3.05 6.98 7.92
N GLN A 105 -4.27 7.03 8.47
CA GLN A 105 -4.49 6.88 9.91
C GLN A 105 -4.13 5.48 10.42
N GLN A 106 -4.45 4.43 9.66
CA GLN A 106 -4.08 3.05 10.02
C GLN A 106 -2.56 2.86 10.02
N LEU A 107 -1.86 3.33 8.98
CA LEU A 107 -0.40 3.24 8.90
C LEU A 107 0.28 4.06 10.00
N THR A 108 -0.23 5.26 10.30
CA THR A 108 0.34 6.11 11.36
C THR A 108 0.14 5.49 12.74
N ALA A 109 -1.03 4.91 13.01
CA ALA A 109 -1.32 4.24 14.28
C ALA A 109 -0.39 3.03 14.49
N GLU A 110 -0.21 2.20 13.47
CA GLU A 110 0.62 0.99 13.54
C GLU A 110 2.12 1.32 13.70
N VAL A 111 2.61 2.35 13.00
CA VAL A 111 3.99 2.84 13.18
C VAL A 111 4.19 3.45 14.57
N LEU A 112 3.24 4.24 15.06
CA LEU A 112 3.34 4.88 16.37
C LEU A 112 3.28 3.85 17.51
N GLU A 113 2.48 2.81 17.36
CA GLU A 113 2.38 1.70 18.31
C GLU A 113 3.64 0.83 18.32
N GLY A 114 4.19 0.50 17.14
CA GLY A 114 5.46 -0.21 17.01
C GLY A 114 6.65 0.57 17.61
N LEU A 115 6.65 1.91 17.53
CA LEU A 115 7.65 2.76 18.19
C LEU A 115 7.48 2.75 19.72
N LYS A 116 6.25 2.85 20.23
CA LYS A 116 5.98 2.78 21.69
C LYS A 116 6.36 1.45 22.30
N GLU A 117 6.10 0.33 21.61
CA GLU A 117 6.45 -1.00 22.10
C GLU A 117 7.98 -1.18 22.19
N LYS A 118 8.70 -0.67 21.19
CA LYS A 118 10.17 -0.69 21.15
C LYS A 118 10.81 0.12 22.27
N ASP A 119 10.30 1.33 22.54
CA ASP A 119 10.77 2.17 23.65
C ASP A 119 10.48 1.54 25.03
N ARG A 120 9.31 0.90 25.19
CA ARG A 120 8.95 0.21 26.44
C ARG A 120 9.88 -0.99 26.70
N LYS A 121 10.19 -1.78 25.67
CA LYS A 121 11.15 -2.89 25.77
C LYS A 121 12.55 -2.41 26.14
N ALA A 122 13.01 -1.32 25.52
CA ALA A 122 14.32 -0.73 25.83
C ALA A 122 14.41 -0.23 27.28
N ARG A 123 13.36 0.38 27.81
CA ARG A 123 13.28 0.80 29.24
C ARG A 123 13.19 -0.37 30.21
N GLN A 124 12.48 -1.45 29.86
CA GLN A 124 12.40 -2.64 30.72
C GLN A 124 13.73 -3.40 30.79
N LEU A 125 14.48 -3.45 29.68
CA LEU A 125 15.83 -4.05 29.66
C LEU A 125 16.80 -3.27 30.55
N SER A 126 16.76 -1.94 30.53
CA SER A 126 17.61 -1.11 31.38
C SER A 126 17.27 -1.23 32.88
N LEU A 127 15.98 -1.33 33.23
CA LEU A 127 15.54 -1.57 34.62
C LEU A 127 15.87 -2.99 35.13
N THR A 128 15.94 -3.98 34.24
CA THR A 128 16.31 -5.36 34.58
C THR A 128 17.83 -5.51 34.76
N GLU A 129 18.63 -4.75 34.00
CA GLU A 129 20.08 -4.70 34.19
C GLU A 129 20.48 -3.91 35.44
N GLU A 130 19.80 -2.80 35.76
CA GLU A 130 20.06 -2.01 36.97
C GLU A 130 19.75 -2.80 38.27
N ASN A 131 18.68 -3.60 38.27
CA ASN A 131 18.32 -4.46 39.42
C ASN A 131 19.34 -5.62 39.63
N LYS A 132 20.04 -6.05 38.58
CA LYS A 132 21.03 -7.14 38.67
C LYS A 132 22.39 -6.69 39.24
N THR A 133 22.64 -5.38 39.36
CA THR A 133 23.91 -4.82 39.84
C THR A 133 23.95 -4.44 41.32
N GLU A 134 22.86 -4.59 42.08
CA GLU A 134 22.91 -4.55 43.55
C GLU A 134 22.92 -6.00 44.10
N PRO A 135 24.10 -6.64 44.25
CA PRO A 135 24.17 -7.83 45.09
C PRO A 135 23.94 -7.36 46.52
N LEU A 136 23.02 -8.04 47.19
CA LEU A 136 22.81 -8.06 48.63
C LEU A 136 24.16 -7.98 49.37
N SER A 137 24.54 -6.76 49.73
CA SER A 137 25.60 -6.40 50.67
C SER A 137 24.92 -5.65 51.80
N ASN A 138 24.20 -6.39 52.63
CA ASN A 138 23.72 -6.04 53.98
C ASN A 138 23.03 -7.33 54.45
N GLY A 139 23.41 -8.00 55.53
CA GLY A 139 24.31 -7.76 56.64
C GLY A 139 23.97 -8.85 57.65
#